data_AF-K9VDB3-F1
#
_entry.id   AF-K9VDB3-F1
#
_cell.length_a   1.000
_cell.length_b   1.000
_cell.length_c   1.000
_cell.angle_alpha   90.00
_cell.angle_beta   90.00
_cell.angle_gamma   90.00
#
_symmetry.space_group_name_H-M   'P 1'
#
loop_
_entity.id
_entity.type
_entity.pdbx_description
1 polymer ?
#
loop_
_entity_poly.entity_id
_entity_poly.type
_entity_poly.pdbx_seq_one_letter_code
_entity_poly.pdbx_strand_id
1 'polypeptide(L)'
;MFLNCSFHRVSVKLSRIYSSRNWQLKVALAALTLPVFFSSVSEAQVSPTLKTKELQAKNFVGSMNKAQQVYYAEKAGFTSSVSNLLVYMGLQIKPDAANYSYSIGMVKKGAVFNYGVSKQANLKSFVGGVFLVGNKTQTILCINAAPGKTKPANPTNTKGVLACGANTAKVTQ
;
A
#
# COMPACT_ATOMS: atom_id res chain seq x y z
N MET A 1 -42.51 -36.25 -7.05
CA MET A 1 -41.75 -35.62 -5.94
C MET A 1 -41.68 -34.14 -6.26
N PHE A 2 -42.67 -33.31 -5.87
CA PHE A 2 -42.85 -32.68 -4.54
C PHE A 2 -41.55 -31.96 -4.11
N LEU A 3 -41.46 -30.69 -3.70
CA LEU A 3 -42.29 -29.51 -3.34
C LEU A 3 -41.22 -28.36 -3.26
N ASN A 4 -41.45 -27.05 -3.23
CA ASN A 4 -42.59 -26.24 -2.84
C ASN A 4 -42.41 -24.80 -3.31
N CYS A 5 -43.53 -24.11 -3.46
CA CYS A 5 -43.68 -22.75 -3.94
C CYS A 5 -44.23 -21.89 -2.78
N SER A 6 -43.81 -20.63 -2.69
CA SER A 6 -44.65 -19.44 -2.48
C SER A 6 -45.55 -19.23 -1.24
N PHE A 7 -45.41 -18.01 -0.70
CA PHE A 7 -46.40 -17.11 -0.07
C PHE A 7 -47.18 -17.56 1.18
N HIS A 8 -47.06 -16.75 2.26
CA HIS A 8 -48.22 -16.42 3.09
C HIS A 8 -48.26 -14.95 3.48
N ARG A 9 -49.46 -14.38 3.26
CA ARG A 9 -49.97 -13.03 3.53
C ARG A 9 -50.62 -13.00 4.93
N VAL A 10 -50.72 -11.78 5.51
CA VAL A 10 -51.89 -11.25 6.29
C VAL A 10 -52.09 -11.86 7.70
N SER A 11 -52.51 -11.20 8.78
CA SER A 11 -52.77 -9.80 9.17
C SER A 11 -53.22 -9.79 10.65
N VAL A 12 -52.97 -8.68 11.35
CA VAL A 12 -53.95 -7.91 12.18
C VAL A 12 -54.39 -8.37 13.60
N LYS A 13 -54.13 -7.43 14.53
CA LYS A 13 -54.93 -6.90 15.67
C LYS A 13 -54.93 -7.56 17.07
N LEU A 14 -54.41 -6.74 17.99
CA LEU A 14 -55.02 -6.19 19.21
C LEU A 14 -55.56 -7.16 20.28
N SER A 15 -54.97 -7.06 21.48
CA SER A 15 -55.78 -7.00 22.69
C SER A 15 -55.12 -6.10 23.73
N ARG A 16 -55.96 -5.19 24.22
CA ARG A 16 -55.73 -4.14 25.19
C ARG A 16 -56.00 -4.77 26.57
N ILE A 17 -55.04 -4.75 27.49
CA ILE A 17 -55.35 -4.91 28.93
C ILE A 17 -54.98 -3.61 29.62
N TYR A 18 -56.03 -2.86 29.92
CA TYR A 18 -56.03 -1.72 30.83
C TYR A 18 -56.40 -2.28 32.21
N SER A 19 -55.54 -2.12 33.20
CA SER A 19 -55.95 -2.25 34.61
C SER A 19 -55.17 -1.26 35.45
N SER A 20 -55.95 -0.42 36.12
CA SER A 20 -55.59 0.84 36.75
C SER A 20 -55.05 0.66 38.17
N ARG A 21 -53.93 1.32 38.51
CA ARG A 21 -53.71 1.81 39.89
C ARG A 21 -52.73 3.00 39.88
N ASN A 22 -53.29 4.15 40.25
CA ASN A 22 -52.76 5.50 40.17
C ASN A 22 -51.80 5.79 41.35
N TRP A 23 -50.77 6.64 41.15
CA TRP A 23 -50.34 7.77 42.02
C TRP A 23 -48.86 8.17 41.76
N GLN A 24 -48.70 9.16 40.86
CA GLN A 24 -47.70 10.26 40.83
C GLN A 24 -46.36 10.14 40.07
N LEU A 25 -46.27 11.05 39.08
CA LEU A 25 -45.17 11.99 38.83
C LEU A 25 -43.78 11.42 38.47
N LYS A 26 -43.40 11.51 37.18
CA LYS A 26 -42.53 12.61 36.69
C LYS A 26 -42.04 12.41 35.24
N VAL A 27 -42.36 13.43 34.44
CA VAL A 27 -41.51 14.11 33.44
C VAL A 27 -41.08 13.30 32.20
N ALA A 28 -41.69 13.67 31.07
CA ALA A 28 -41.17 13.43 29.74
C ALA A 28 -39.88 14.23 29.51
N LEU A 29 -38.84 13.58 28.98
CA LEU A 29 -37.71 14.25 28.33
C LEU A 29 -37.58 13.68 26.92
N ALA A 30 -38.20 14.34 25.95
CA ALA A 30 -37.95 14.07 24.54
C ALA A 30 -36.64 14.78 24.18
N ALA A 31 -35.53 14.04 24.13
CA ALA A 31 -34.25 14.58 23.68
C ALA A 31 -34.29 14.81 22.17
N LEU A 32 -34.37 16.07 21.76
CA LEU A 32 -34.33 16.51 20.37
C LEU A 32 -32.86 16.47 19.90
N THR A 33 -32.39 15.31 19.44
CA THR A 33 -31.05 15.18 18.87
C THR A 33 -31.05 15.74 17.46
N LEU A 34 -30.70 17.02 17.32
CA LEU A 34 -30.38 17.60 16.03
C LEU A 34 -29.17 16.86 15.44
N PRO A 35 -29.23 16.38 14.18
CA PRO A 35 -28.07 15.79 13.54
C PRO A 35 -27.01 16.88 13.36
N VAL A 36 -25.91 16.77 14.10
CA VAL A 36 -24.73 17.58 13.88
C VAL A 36 -24.18 17.19 12.50
N PHE A 37 -24.39 18.05 11.52
CA PHE A 37 -23.79 17.91 10.20
C PHE A 37 -22.27 18.03 10.35
N PHE A 38 -21.59 16.89 10.45
CA PHE A 38 -20.14 16.83 10.35
C PHE A 38 -19.75 17.36 8.96
N SER A 39 -19.17 18.56 8.93
CA SER A 39 -18.54 19.09 7.72
C SER A 39 -17.37 18.16 7.39
N SER A 40 -17.51 17.37 6.33
CA SER A 40 -16.45 16.52 5.83
C SER A 40 -15.28 17.39 5.39
N VAL A 41 -14.16 17.27 6.10
CA VAL A 41 -12.86 17.78 5.64
C VAL A 41 -12.57 17.12 4.30
N SER A 42 -12.46 17.92 3.25
CA SER A 42 -12.12 17.44 1.91
C SER A 42 -10.65 17.02 1.87
N GLU A 43 -10.37 15.74 2.08
CA GLU A 43 -9.09 15.18 1.65
C GLU A 43 -8.99 15.31 0.13
N ALA A 44 -7.93 15.94 -0.36
CA ALA A 44 -7.67 16.06 -1.79
C ALA A 44 -7.71 14.66 -2.45
N GLN A 45 -8.73 14.40 -3.26
CA GLN A 45 -8.98 13.09 -3.86
C GLN A 45 -7.90 12.76 -4.90
N VAL A 46 -6.82 12.11 -4.48
CA VAL A 46 -5.88 11.46 -5.40
C VAL A 46 -6.64 10.38 -6.14
N SER A 47 -6.63 10.42 -7.48
CA SER A 47 -7.43 9.50 -8.29
C SER A 47 -7.05 8.04 -8.00
N PRO A 48 -8.04 7.11 -7.91
CA PRO A 48 -7.78 5.70 -7.64
C PRO A 48 -6.78 5.07 -8.61
N THR A 49 -6.72 5.56 -9.85
CA THR A 49 -5.83 5.07 -10.90
C THR A 49 -4.36 5.37 -10.63
N LEU A 50 -4.03 6.51 -10.02
CA LEU A 50 -2.64 6.84 -9.69
C LEU A 50 -2.12 5.98 -8.53
N LYS A 51 -2.93 5.81 -7.49
CA LYS A 51 -2.58 4.95 -6.33
C LYS A 51 -2.30 3.52 -6.76
N THR A 52 -3.08 2.97 -7.69
CA THR A 52 -2.86 1.61 -8.21
C THR A 52 -1.53 1.50 -8.96
N LYS A 53 -1.20 2.48 -9.81
CA LYS A 53 0.09 2.51 -10.53
C LYS A 53 1.27 2.62 -9.57
N GLU A 54 1.18 3.51 -8.58
CA GLU A 54 2.19 3.63 -7.52
C GLU A 54 2.33 2.35 -6.69
N LEU A 55 1.23 1.66 -6.39
CA LEU A 55 1.25 0.39 -5.68
C LEU A 55 1.92 -0.73 -6.51
N GLN A 56 1.64 -0.79 -7.81
CA GLN A 56 2.30 -1.73 -8.71
C GLN A 56 3.81 -1.50 -8.76
N ALA A 57 4.24 -0.24 -8.88
CA ALA A 57 5.66 0.11 -8.86
C ALA A 57 6.31 -0.18 -7.51
N LYS A 58 5.66 0.17 -6.39
CA LYS A 58 6.10 -0.16 -5.02
C LYS A 58 6.36 -1.66 -4.89
N ASN A 59 5.37 -2.47 -5.25
CA ASN A 59 5.44 -3.93 -5.12
C ASN A 59 6.53 -4.51 -6.01
N PHE A 60 6.66 -4.03 -7.24
CA PHE A 60 7.70 -4.51 -8.16
C PHE A 60 9.11 -4.18 -7.67
N VAL A 61 9.36 -2.97 -7.16
CA VAL A 61 10.66 -2.60 -6.56
C VAL A 61 10.95 -3.45 -5.31
N GLY A 62 9.94 -3.73 -4.49
CA GLY A 62 10.05 -4.68 -3.38
C GLY A 62 10.45 -6.09 -3.83
N SER A 63 9.83 -6.59 -4.90
CA SER A 63 10.19 -7.89 -5.48
C SER A 63 11.60 -7.89 -6.09
N MET A 64 12.04 -6.80 -6.71
CA MET A 64 13.44 -6.67 -7.16
C MET A 64 14.42 -6.75 -5.98
N ASN A 65 14.10 -6.16 -4.82
CA ASN A 65 14.93 -6.32 -3.62
C ASN A 65 15.02 -7.79 -3.19
N LYS A 66 13.87 -8.49 -3.12
CA LYS A 66 13.84 -9.91 -2.76
C LYS A 66 14.65 -10.76 -3.75
N ALA A 67 14.51 -10.49 -5.05
CA ALA A 67 15.25 -11.19 -6.09
C ALA A 67 16.77 -10.94 -5.99
N GLN A 68 17.21 -9.73 -5.63
CA GLN A 68 18.63 -9.46 -5.35
C GLN A 68 19.15 -10.23 -4.14
N GLN A 69 18.34 -10.41 -3.09
CA GLN A 69 18.74 -11.22 -1.92
C GLN A 69 18.93 -12.69 -2.32
N VAL A 70 18.02 -13.25 -3.11
CA VAL A 70 18.11 -14.62 -3.63
C VAL A 70 19.33 -14.76 -4.54
N TYR A 71 19.51 -13.83 -5.49
CA TYR A 71 20.66 -13.83 -6.39
C TYR A 71 21.99 -13.77 -5.62
N TYR A 72 22.06 -12.95 -4.56
CA TYR A 72 23.24 -12.88 -3.70
C TYR A 72 23.51 -14.19 -2.96
N ALA A 73 22.46 -14.85 -2.44
CA ALA A 73 22.60 -16.13 -1.77
C ALA A 73 23.13 -17.24 -2.69
N GLU A 74 22.77 -17.20 -3.98
CA GLU A 74 23.19 -18.21 -4.97
C GLU A 74 24.53 -17.90 -5.64
N LYS A 75 24.84 -16.62 -5.86
CA LYS A 75 25.97 -16.17 -6.70
C LYS A 75 27.05 -15.41 -5.93
N ALA A 76 26.87 -15.23 -4.63
CA ALA A 76 27.77 -14.46 -3.75
C ALA A 76 28.04 -13.01 -4.24
N GLY A 77 27.08 -12.42 -4.97
CA GLY A 77 27.19 -11.07 -5.53
C GLY A 77 25.84 -10.52 -5.94
N PHE A 78 25.74 -9.21 -6.16
CA PHE A 78 24.53 -8.59 -6.71
C PHE A 78 24.60 -8.51 -8.23
N THR A 79 23.44 -8.54 -8.89
CA THR A 79 23.35 -8.35 -10.35
C THR A 79 23.00 -6.91 -10.70
N SER A 80 23.56 -6.40 -11.79
CA SER A 80 23.15 -5.14 -12.43
C SER A 80 22.13 -5.34 -13.57
N SER A 81 21.81 -6.59 -13.91
CA SER A 81 20.87 -6.95 -14.97
C SER A 81 19.45 -7.08 -14.43
N VAL A 82 18.55 -6.19 -14.87
CA VAL A 82 17.11 -6.29 -14.59
C VAL A 82 16.53 -7.55 -15.22
N SER A 83 17.02 -7.95 -16.40
CA SER A 83 16.58 -9.17 -17.09
C SER A 83 16.86 -10.42 -16.26
N ASN A 84 18.00 -10.48 -15.56
CA ASN A 84 18.28 -11.58 -14.65
C ASN A 84 17.23 -11.61 -13.53
N LEU A 85 16.94 -10.47 -12.89
CA LEU A 85 15.94 -10.45 -11.82
C LEU A 85 14.54 -10.83 -12.32
N LEU A 86 14.16 -10.48 -13.54
CA LEU A 86 12.88 -10.90 -14.12
C LEU A 86 12.77 -12.42 -14.16
N VAL A 87 13.83 -13.13 -14.55
CA VAL A 87 13.88 -14.61 -14.53
C VAL A 87 13.69 -15.13 -13.10
N TYR A 88 14.41 -14.57 -12.12
CA TYR A 88 14.28 -14.94 -10.69
C TYR A 88 12.89 -14.64 -10.11
N MET A 89 12.19 -13.67 -10.69
CA MET A 89 10.83 -13.31 -10.30
C MET A 89 9.77 -14.10 -11.08
N GLY A 90 10.16 -14.96 -12.02
CA GLY A 90 9.23 -15.70 -12.88
C GLY A 90 8.47 -14.82 -13.86
N LEU A 91 9.05 -13.68 -14.26
CA LEU A 91 8.42 -12.70 -15.13
C LEU A 91 9.16 -12.60 -16.47
N GLN A 92 8.42 -12.38 -17.54
CA GLN A 92 8.99 -12.13 -18.88
C GLN A 92 9.06 -10.63 -19.19
N ILE A 93 8.18 -9.83 -18.59
CA ILE A 93 8.07 -8.39 -18.85
C ILE A 93 7.98 -7.60 -17.54
N LYS A 94 8.40 -6.34 -17.60
CA LYS A 94 8.28 -5.41 -16.47
C LYS A 94 6.81 -4.95 -16.35
N PRO A 95 6.19 -5.02 -15.17
CA PRO A 95 4.83 -4.53 -14.98
C PRO A 95 4.81 -3.02 -15.12
N ASP A 96 3.71 -2.48 -15.65
CA ASP A 96 3.49 -1.04 -15.76
C ASP A 96 4.61 -0.25 -16.49
N ALA A 97 5.23 -0.88 -17.50
CA ALA A 97 6.31 -0.28 -18.28
C ALA A 97 5.90 1.01 -19.02
N ALA A 98 4.59 1.25 -19.19
CA ALA A 98 4.08 2.50 -19.75
C ALA A 98 4.27 3.69 -18.77
N ASN A 99 4.15 3.47 -17.46
CA ASN A 99 4.21 4.53 -16.46
C ASN A 99 5.54 4.58 -15.71
N TYR A 100 6.31 3.48 -15.66
CA TYR A 100 7.58 3.41 -14.94
C TYR A 100 8.75 2.93 -15.78
N SER A 101 9.94 3.43 -15.45
CA SER A 101 11.22 2.91 -15.91
C SER A 101 11.91 2.20 -14.76
N TYR A 102 12.18 0.90 -14.93
CA TYR A 102 12.88 0.09 -13.93
C TYR A 102 14.32 -0.15 -14.33
N SER A 103 15.21 0.12 -13.38
CA SER A 103 16.66 0.02 -13.54
C SER A 103 17.32 -0.43 -12.24
N ILE A 104 18.54 -0.94 -12.36
CA ILE A 104 19.42 -1.23 -11.23
C ILE A 104 20.58 -0.25 -11.31
N GLY A 105 20.92 0.38 -10.19
CA GLY A 105 22.04 1.33 -10.11
C GLY A 105 23.07 0.90 -9.09
N MET A 106 24.29 1.42 -9.30
CA MET A 106 25.47 1.35 -8.43
C MET A 106 25.62 0.04 -7.65
N VAL A 107 26.45 -0.85 -8.16
CA VAL A 107 26.99 -1.99 -7.40
C VAL A 107 28.31 -1.52 -6.77
N LYS A 108 28.29 -1.17 -5.48
CA LYS A 108 29.52 -1.06 -4.67
C LYS A 108 29.61 -2.31 -3.81
N LYS A 109 30.81 -2.75 -3.41
CA LYS A 109 30.98 -3.94 -2.56
C LYS A 109 30.07 -3.82 -1.32
N GLY A 110 28.98 -4.60 -1.31
CA GLY A 110 28.00 -4.63 -0.23
C GLY A 110 26.70 -3.83 -0.43
N ALA A 111 26.42 -3.24 -1.59
CA ALA A 111 25.10 -2.64 -1.84
C ALA A 111 24.67 -2.66 -3.31
N VAL A 112 23.36 -2.77 -3.55
CA VAL A 112 22.71 -2.58 -4.86
C VAL A 112 21.39 -1.84 -4.71
N PHE A 113 21.04 -1.02 -5.70
CA PHE A 113 19.82 -0.21 -5.68
C PHE A 113 18.91 -0.53 -6.85
N ASN A 114 17.63 -0.78 -6.57
CA ASN A 114 16.60 -1.07 -7.55
C ASN A 114 15.65 0.13 -7.64
N TYR A 115 15.40 0.65 -8.84
CA TYR A 115 14.59 1.85 -9.04
C TYR A 115 13.31 1.56 -9.81
N GLY A 116 12.23 2.23 -9.43
CA GLY A 116 11.04 2.44 -10.25
C GLY A 116 10.84 3.94 -10.43
N VAL A 117 11.37 4.50 -11.52
CA VAL A 117 11.27 5.94 -11.78
C VAL A 117 10.04 6.21 -12.64
N SER A 118 9.17 7.09 -12.16
CA SER A 118 7.97 7.49 -12.86
C SER A 118 8.30 8.19 -14.18
N LYS A 119 7.50 7.91 -15.22
CA LYS A 119 7.48 8.63 -16.50
C LYS A 119 6.45 9.75 -16.52
N GLN A 120 5.61 9.85 -15.49
CA GLN A 120 4.51 10.83 -15.36
C GLN A 120 4.78 11.83 -14.22
N ALA A 121 4.34 13.07 -14.38
CA ALA A 121 4.57 14.13 -13.40
C ALA A 121 3.77 13.95 -12.09
N ASN A 122 2.68 13.18 -12.14
CA ASN A 122 1.71 12.98 -11.06
C ASN A 122 1.88 11.64 -10.32
N LEU A 123 2.94 10.88 -10.61
CA LEU A 123 3.27 9.62 -9.95
C LEU A 123 4.59 9.76 -9.21
N LYS A 124 4.68 9.17 -8.02
CA LYS A 124 5.90 9.12 -7.22
C LYS A 124 6.85 8.03 -7.69
N SER A 125 8.14 8.29 -7.53
CA SER A 125 9.21 7.34 -7.85
C SER A 125 9.65 6.58 -6.59
N PHE A 126 10.14 5.36 -6.80
CA PHE A 126 10.54 4.43 -5.74
C PHE A 126 12.00 4.00 -5.90
N VAL A 127 12.68 3.78 -4.77
CA VAL A 127 14.01 3.15 -4.72
C VAL A 127 14.06 2.12 -3.60
N GLY A 128 14.46 0.91 -3.97
CA GLY A 128 14.81 -0.16 -3.06
C GLY A 128 16.33 -0.23 -2.91
N GLY A 129 16.82 -0.46 -1.70
CA GLY A 129 18.22 -0.78 -1.44
C GLY A 129 18.34 -2.18 -0.85
N VAL A 130 19.35 -2.93 -1.29
CA VAL A 130 19.78 -4.17 -0.66
C VAL A 130 21.23 -4.01 -0.24
N PHE A 131 21.49 -4.20 1.05
CA PHE A 131 22.80 -4.00 1.68
C PHE A 131 23.28 -5.29 2.31
N LEU A 132 24.57 -5.56 2.18
CA LEU A 132 25.27 -6.55 2.98
C LEU A 132 25.62 -5.91 4.33
N VAL A 133 25.07 -6.47 5.40
CA VAL A 133 25.34 -6.05 6.79
C VAL A 133 25.90 -7.26 7.53
N GLY A 134 27.22 -7.24 7.78
CA GLY A 134 27.95 -8.44 8.18
C GLY A 134 27.85 -9.51 7.08
N ASN A 135 27.33 -10.68 7.41
CA ASN A 135 27.16 -11.81 6.49
C ASN A 135 25.69 -11.99 6.02
N LYS A 136 24.82 -11.01 6.27
CA LYS A 136 23.39 -11.08 5.92
C LYS A 136 23.00 -9.92 5.01
N THR A 137 22.00 -10.14 4.17
CA THR A 137 21.40 -9.06 3.37
C THR A 137 20.24 -8.43 4.12
N GLN A 138 20.16 -7.10 4.07
CA GLN A 138 19.05 -6.30 4.59
C GLN A 138 18.48 -5.41 3.49
N THR A 139 17.19 -5.10 3.57
CA THR A 139 16.51 -4.30 2.53
C THR A 139 15.82 -3.07 3.10
N ILE A 140 15.67 -2.07 2.24
CA ILE A 140 14.89 -0.86 2.49
C ILE A 140 14.15 -0.48 1.22
N LEU A 141 12.98 0.13 1.37
CA LEU A 141 12.20 0.71 0.28
C LEU A 141 11.85 2.15 0.64
N CYS A 142 12.12 3.07 -0.28
CA CYS A 142 11.91 4.49 -0.12
C CYS A 142 11.10 5.04 -1.30
N ILE A 143 10.34 6.10 -1.04
CA ILE A 143 9.52 6.82 -2.03
C ILE A 143 9.91 8.30 -2.03
N ASN A 144 9.90 8.96 -3.19
CA ASN A 144 10.05 10.41 -3.23
C ASN A 144 8.95 11.11 -2.42
N ALA A 145 9.31 12.21 -1.76
CA ALA A 145 8.35 13.06 -1.06
C ALA A 145 7.32 13.64 -2.05
N ALA A 146 7.80 14.21 -3.17
CA ALA A 146 6.98 14.77 -4.23
C ALA A 146 6.82 13.81 -5.43
N PRO A 147 5.67 13.85 -6.13
CA PRO A 147 5.53 13.16 -7.42
C PRO A 147 6.42 13.81 -8.48
N GLY A 148 6.72 13.05 -9.53
CA GLY A 148 7.52 13.54 -10.64
C GLY A 148 8.42 12.48 -11.24
N LYS A 149 9.14 12.89 -12.27
CA LYS A 149 10.06 12.03 -13.05
C LYS A 149 11.47 11.97 -12.48
N THR A 150 11.67 12.51 -11.28
CA THR A 150 12.98 12.60 -10.65
C THR A 150 13.37 11.26 -10.06
N LYS A 151 14.59 10.81 -10.37
CA LYS A 151 15.15 9.60 -9.79
C LYS A 151 15.37 9.80 -8.27
N PRO A 152 14.87 8.90 -7.42
CA PRO A 152 15.09 8.99 -5.97
C PRO A 152 16.56 8.91 -5.59
N ALA A 153 16.94 9.60 -4.51
CA ALA A 153 18.27 9.49 -3.93
C ALA A 153 18.52 8.08 -3.37
N ASN A 154 19.76 7.60 -3.46
CA ASN A 154 20.12 6.27 -2.97
C ASN A 154 19.90 6.20 -1.44
N PRO A 155 19.31 5.12 -0.92
CA PRO A 155 19.36 4.81 0.50
C PRO A 155 20.80 4.69 0.99
N THR A 156 20.99 4.87 2.29
CA THR A 156 22.29 4.79 2.96
C THR A 156 22.30 3.69 4.01
N ASN A 157 23.50 3.23 4.36
CA ASN A 157 23.74 2.29 5.45
C ASN A 157 24.82 2.87 6.35
N THR A 158 24.45 3.22 7.58
CA THR A 158 25.39 3.69 8.60
C THR A 158 25.48 2.63 9.69
N LYS A 159 26.57 1.86 9.71
CA LYS A 159 26.84 0.81 10.71
C LYS A 159 25.69 -0.20 10.88
N GLY A 160 25.05 -0.59 9.77
CA GLY A 160 23.94 -1.55 9.77
C GLY A 160 22.55 -0.92 9.89
N VAL A 161 22.46 0.39 10.09
CA VAL A 161 21.19 1.13 10.11
C VAL A 161 20.91 1.68 8.72
N LEU A 162 19.84 1.19 8.09
CA LEU A 162 19.41 1.63 6.78
C LEU A 162 18.51 2.87 6.86
N ALA A 163 18.79 3.88 6.03
CA ALA A 163 18.02 5.11 5.96
C ALA A 163 17.73 5.52 4.52
N CYS A 164 16.59 6.18 4.31
CA CYS A 164 16.23 6.76 3.02
C CYS A 164 17.07 8.00 2.71
N GLY A 165 17.36 8.23 1.43
CA GLY A 165 18.15 9.38 0.98
C GLY A 165 17.34 10.69 1.06
N ALA A 166 18.01 11.81 0.77
CA ALA A 166 17.38 13.13 0.77
C ALA A 166 16.10 13.16 -0.11
N ASN A 167 15.07 13.87 0.36
CA ASN A 167 13.77 13.99 -0.29
C ASN A 167 13.02 12.66 -0.53
N THR A 168 13.35 11.62 0.23
CA THR A 168 12.65 10.34 0.20
C THR A 168 12.21 9.91 1.59
N ALA A 169 11.11 9.16 1.68
CA ALA A 169 10.57 8.62 2.92
C ALA A 169 10.54 7.09 2.88
N LYS A 170 10.70 6.45 4.04
CA LYS A 170 10.62 4.99 4.15
C LYS A 170 9.20 4.53 3.89
N VAL A 171 9.06 3.49 3.08
CA VAL A 171 7.78 2.85 2.80
C VAL A 171 7.61 1.67 3.75
N THR A 172 6.53 1.67 4.52
CA THR A 172 6.14 0.52 5.33
C THR A 172 5.69 -0.61 4.39
N GLN A 173 6.28 -1.78 4.55
CA GLN A 173 5.85 -3.00 3.86
C GLN A 173 4.55 -3.51 4.46
#